data_AF-A0A4P5T6J2-F1
#
_entry.id   AF-A0A4P5T6J2-F1
#
_cell.length_a   1.000
_cell.length_b   1.000
_cell.length_c   1.000
_cell.angle_alpha   90.00
_cell.angle_beta   90.00
_cell.angle_gamma   90.00
#
_symmetry.space_group_name_H-M   'P 1'
#
loop_
_entity.id
_entity.type
_entity.pdbx_description
1 polymer ?
#
loop_
_entity_poly.entity_id
_entity_poly.type
_entity_poly.pdbx_seq_one_letter_code
_entity_poly.pdbx_strand_id
1 'polypeptide(L)'
;MAHSRFFIKRLLPKPLQNKYIFTAFVFVSWLFIFDKHNFFEQWRLNKSIHQLRNDKENFANKITEAKRESVLLKKNGEAIAREKYFMSKKGEDVFIISEE
;
A
#
# COMPACT_ATOMS: atom_id res chain seq x y z
N MET A 1 -4.05 53.94 -15.06
CA MET A 1 -3.21 52.74 -14.83
C MET A 1 -2.19 52.92 -13.68
N ALA A 2 -2.46 53.77 -12.67
CA ALA A 2 -1.53 54.05 -11.56
C ALA A 2 -1.91 53.38 -10.22
N HIS A 3 -3.15 52.96 -10.04
CA HIS A 3 -3.64 52.40 -8.76
C HIS A 3 -3.12 50.98 -8.47
N SER A 4 -2.93 50.14 -9.49
CA SER A 4 -2.43 48.76 -9.32
C SER A 4 -1.02 48.72 -8.71
N ARG A 5 -0.14 49.66 -9.10
CA ARG A 5 1.24 49.73 -8.64
C ARG A 5 1.37 50.05 -7.15
N PHE A 6 0.39 50.76 -6.58
CA PHE A 6 0.37 51.15 -5.17
C PHE A 6 -0.03 50.00 -4.26
N PHE A 7 -0.97 49.16 -4.69
CA PHE A 7 -1.48 48.04 -3.90
C PHE A 7 -0.42 46.93 -3.72
N ILE A 8 0.32 46.64 -4.79
CA ILE A 8 1.38 45.62 -4.81
C ILE A 8 2.53 45.99 -3.85
N LYS A 9 2.87 47.29 -3.75
CA LYS A 9 3.94 47.76 -2.83
C LYS A 9 3.58 47.67 -1.34
N ARG A 10 2.29 47.69 -1.00
CA ARG A 10 1.81 47.59 0.39
C ARG A 10 1.70 46.13 0.86
N LEU A 11 1.44 45.21 -0.06
CA LEU A 11 1.21 43.79 0.25
C LEU A 11 2.48 42.94 0.25
N LEU A 12 3.50 43.34 -0.53
CA LEU A 12 4.72 42.53 -0.71
C LEU A 12 5.96 43.17 -0.05
N PRO A 13 6.73 42.39 0.75
CA PRO A 13 8.00 42.81 1.34
C PRO A 13 8.98 43.37 0.28
N LYS A 14 9.81 44.35 0.65
CA LYS A 14 10.79 45.01 -0.25
C LYS A 14 11.61 44.06 -1.15
N PRO A 15 12.10 42.87 -0.71
CA PRO A 15 12.83 41.96 -1.61
C PRO A 15 11.94 41.33 -2.70
N LEU A 16 10.64 41.11 -2.47
CA LEU A 16 9.73 40.51 -3.45
C LEU A 16 9.25 41.48 -4.54
N GLN A 17 9.59 42.77 -4.44
CA GLN A 17 9.27 43.77 -5.47
C GLN A 17 10.23 43.71 -6.66
N ASN A 18 11.34 42.97 -6.55
CA ASN A 18 12.26 42.75 -7.64
C ASN A 18 11.72 41.68 -8.60
N LYS A 19 11.52 42.05 -9.87
CA LYS A 19 11.09 41.13 -10.94
C LYS A 19 11.96 39.88 -11.03
N TYR A 20 13.27 39.98 -10.76
CA TYR A 20 14.18 38.84 -10.78
C TYR A 20 13.93 37.86 -9.63
N ILE A 21 13.58 38.36 -8.44
CA ILE A 21 13.27 37.51 -7.27
C ILE A 21 11.94 36.81 -7.47
N PHE A 22 10.94 37.49 -8.03
CA PHE A 22 9.67 36.85 -8.36
C PHE A 22 9.83 35.76 -9.42
N THR A 23 10.55 36.04 -10.50
CA THR A 23 10.83 35.02 -11.54
C THR A 23 11.66 33.86 -10.98
N ALA A 24 12.66 34.12 -10.15
CA ALA A 24 13.43 33.08 -9.49
C ALA A 24 12.57 32.26 -8.52
N PHE A 25 11.67 32.90 -7.76
CA PHE A 25 10.75 32.21 -6.87
C PHE A 25 9.81 31.29 -7.64
N VAL A 26 9.18 31.79 -8.71
CA VAL A 26 8.32 30.97 -9.58
C VAL A 26 9.11 29.81 -10.20
N PHE A 27 10.35 30.06 -10.64
CA PHE A 27 11.22 29.03 -11.21
C PHE A 27 11.62 27.97 -10.17
N VAL A 28 11.97 28.38 -8.95
CA VAL A 28 12.32 27.48 -7.85
C VAL A 28 11.09 26.69 -7.40
N SER A 29 9.94 27.35 -7.24
CA SER A 29 8.67 26.68 -6.95
C SER A 29 8.29 25.68 -8.05
N TRP A 30 8.55 26.01 -9.32
CA TRP A 30 8.35 25.08 -10.43
C TRP A 30 9.23 23.85 -10.31
N LEU A 31 10.53 24.03 -10.01
CA LEU A 31 11.42 22.90 -9.73
C LEU A 31 10.91 22.08 -8.55
N PHE A 32 10.50 22.69 -7.44
CA PHE A 32 9.99 21.93 -6.29
C PHE A 32 8.69 21.16 -6.56
N ILE A 33 7.80 21.66 -7.44
CA ILE A 33 6.52 21.02 -7.74
C ILE A 33 6.67 19.92 -8.81
N PHE A 34 7.53 20.14 -9.81
CA PHE A 34 7.69 19.23 -10.95
C PHE A 34 8.90 18.29 -10.82
N ASP A 35 9.81 18.52 -9.88
CA ASP A 35 10.95 17.63 -9.68
C ASP A 35 10.49 16.28 -9.11
N LYS A 36 11.14 15.23 -9.62
CA LYS A 36 10.72 13.81 -9.50
C LYS A 36 10.87 13.27 -8.07
N HIS A 37 11.53 14.02 -7.19
CA HIS A 37 11.69 13.75 -5.76
C HIS A 37 10.51 14.28 -4.93
N ASN A 38 9.30 14.13 -5.46
CA ASN A 38 8.08 14.50 -4.77
C ASN A 38 7.94 13.66 -3.48
N PHE A 39 7.74 14.35 -2.35
CA PHE A 39 7.42 13.74 -1.06
C PHE A 39 6.29 12.71 -1.16
N PHE A 40 5.33 12.97 -2.05
CA PHE A 40 4.21 12.08 -2.34
C PHE A 40 4.66 10.72 -2.89
N GLU A 41 5.60 10.69 -3.83
CA GLU A 41 6.12 9.45 -4.39
C GLU A 41 6.91 8.65 -3.35
N GLN A 42 7.71 9.33 -2.52
CA GLN A 42 8.43 8.67 -1.43
C GLN A 42 7.46 8.07 -0.39
N TRP A 43 6.37 8.77 -0.07
CA TRP A 43 5.34 8.26 0.84
C TRP A 43 4.63 7.02 0.25
N ARG A 44 4.25 7.09 -1.02
CA ARG A 44 3.65 5.95 -1.75
C ARG A 44 4.59 4.75 -1.77
N LEU A 45 5.87 4.97 -2.07
CA LEU A 45 6.89 3.93 -2.10
C LEU A 45 7.07 3.28 -0.72
N ASN A 46 7.16 4.09 0.34
CA ASN A 46 7.27 3.58 1.71
C ASN A 46 6.05 2.73 2.10
N LYS A 47 4.84 3.14 1.71
CA LYS A 47 3.62 2.35 1.91
C LYS A 47 3.69 1.01 1.17
N SER A 48 4.13 1.02 -0.08
CA SER A 48 4.33 -0.21 -0.86
C SER A 48 5.37 -1.13 -0.21
N ILE A 49 6.49 -0.60 0.28
CA ILE A 49 7.51 -1.38 0.99
C ILE A 49 6.92 -2.05 2.24
N HIS A 50 6.14 -1.31 3.02
CA HIS A 50 5.51 -1.85 4.23
C HIS A 50 4.54 -2.99 3.88
N GLN A 51 3.72 -2.80 2.84
CA GLN A 51 2.79 -3.82 2.35
C GLN A 51 3.52 -5.07 1.86
N LEU A 52 4.54 -4.91 1.02
CA LEU A 52 5.37 -6.02 0.51
C LEU A 52 6.04 -6.80 1.65
N ARG A 53 6.48 -6.12 2.72
CA ARG A 53 7.07 -6.77 3.90
C ARG A 53 6.03 -7.59 4.67
N ASN A 54 4.84 -7.03 4.88
CA ASN A 54 3.74 -7.73 5.53
C ASN A 54 3.30 -8.95 4.71
N ASP A 55 3.17 -8.79 3.40
CA ASP A 55 2.81 -9.88 2.50
C ASP A 55 3.85 -11.00 2.53
N LYS A 56 5.15 -10.64 2.51
CA LYS A 56 6.24 -11.60 2.66
C LYS A 56 6.12 -12.42 3.94
N GLU A 57 5.87 -11.77 5.07
CA GLU A 57 5.72 -12.44 6.38
C GLU A 57 4.50 -13.36 6.38
N ASN A 58 3.37 -12.87 5.88
CA ASN A 58 2.13 -13.64 5.76
C ASN A 58 2.32 -14.90 4.91
N PHE A 59 2.97 -14.79 3.75
CA PHE A 59 3.24 -15.95 2.89
C PHE A 59 4.24 -16.92 3.52
N ALA A 60 5.26 -16.43 4.23
CA ALA A 60 6.19 -17.29 4.97
C ALA A 60 5.45 -18.13 6.04
N ASN A 61 4.50 -17.51 6.74
CA ASN A 61 3.66 -18.19 7.72
C ASN A 61 2.76 -19.24 7.04
N LYS A 62 2.08 -18.87 5.94
CA LYS A 62 1.24 -19.80 5.15
C LYS A 62 2.04 -20.99 4.61
N ILE A 63 3.27 -20.78 4.15
CA ILE A 63 4.15 -21.87 3.70
C ILE A 63 4.48 -22.81 4.86
N THR A 64 4.75 -22.26 6.04
CA THR A 64 5.06 -23.06 7.22
C THR A 64 3.87 -23.90 7.67
N GLU A 65 2.68 -23.31 7.66
CA GLU A 65 1.43 -23.98 7.97
C GLU A 65 1.12 -25.08 6.95
N ALA A 66 1.18 -24.77 5.66
CA ALA A 66 0.96 -25.74 4.58
C ALA A 66 1.96 -26.91 4.64
N LYS A 67 3.22 -26.66 5.00
CA LYS A 67 4.21 -27.72 5.22
C LYS A 67 3.81 -28.62 6.39
N ARG A 68 3.39 -28.07 7.53
CA ARG A 68 2.91 -28.87 8.67
C ARG A 68 1.69 -29.70 8.29
N GLU A 69 0.72 -29.08 7.62
CA GLU A 69 -0.47 -29.76 7.14
C GLU A 69 -0.13 -30.88 6.15
N SER A 70 0.80 -30.65 5.22
CA SER A 70 1.24 -31.69 4.28
C SER A 70 1.85 -32.91 4.99
N VAL A 71 2.58 -32.70 6.09
CA VAL A 71 3.15 -33.80 6.89
C VAL A 71 2.04 -34.56 7.61
N LEU A 72 1.06 -33.86 8.17
CA LEU A 72 -0.10 -34.47 8.81
C LEU A 72 -0.93 -35.29 7.81
N LEU A 73 -1.17 -34.75 6.61
CA LEU A 73 -1.87 -35.44 5.52
C LEU A 73 -1.09 -36.68 5.03
N LYS A 74 0.24 -36.65 4.99
CA LYS A 74 1.03 -37.84 4.65
C LYS A 74 0.94 -38.92 5.73
N LYS A 75 0.82 -38.54 7.00
CA LYS A 75 0.74 -39.48 8.12
C LYS A 75 -0.67 -40.06 8.30
N ASN A 76 -1.72 -39.24 8.15
CA ASN A 76 -3.10 -39.62 8.39
C ASN A 76 -4.10 -38.90 7.45
N GLY A 77 -3.85 -38.99 6.13
CA GLY A 77 -4.58 -38.22 5.13
C GLY A 77 -6.06 -38.55 5.02
N GLU A 78 -6.45 -39.82 5.14
CA GLU A 78 -7.86 -40.22 5.02
C GLU A 78 -8.71 -39.67 6.16
N ALA A 79 -8.23 -39.76 7.41
CA ALA A 79 -8.95 -39.19 8.55
C ALA A 79 -9.08 -37.66 8.43
N ILE A 80 -8.00 -36.97 8.07
CA ILE A 80 -8.03 -35.50 7.90
C ILE A 80 -8.93 -35.09 6.73
N ALA A 81 -8.92 -35.82 5.62
CA ALA A 81 -9.80 -35.55 4.48
C ALA A 81 -11.28 -35.70 4.87
N ARG A 82 -11.60 -36.69 5.72
CA ARG A 82 -12.97 -36.92 6.23
C ARG A 82 -13.39 -35.90 7.28
N GLU A 83 -12.53 -35.57 8.25
CA GLU A 83 -12.85 -34.66 9.36
C GLU A 83 -12.84 -33.19 8.95
N LYS A 84 -11.81 -32.76 8.20
CA LYS A 84 -11.59 -31.34 7.88
C LYS A 84 -12.25 -30.93 6.57
N TYR A 85 -12.28 -31.83 5.60
CA TYR A 85 -12.74 -31.53 4.23
C TYR A 85 -14.02 -32.28 3.85
N PHE A 86 -14.57 -33.09 4.77
CA PHE A 86 -15.79 -33.88 4.55
C PHE A 86 -15.75 -34.72 3.25
N MET A 87 -14.56 -35.19 2.87
CA MET A 87 -14.37 -35.98 1.64
C MET A 87 -14.89 -37.40 1.82
N SER A 88 -15.69 -37.87 0.86
CA SER A 88 -16.19 -39.26 0.76
C SER A 88 -15.62 -40.02 -0.42
N LYS A 89 -15.65 -41.36 -0.31
CA LYS A 89 -15.35 -42.24 -1.46
C LYS A 89 -16.55 -42.30 -2.41
N LYS A 90 -16.29 -42.68 -3.66
CA LYS A 90 -17.35 -42.82 -4.68
C LYS A 90 -18.34 -43.91 -4.24
N GLY A 91 -19.61 -43.54 -4.05
CA GLY A 91 -20.66 -44.43 -3.56
C GLY A 91 -20.90 -44.39 -2.04
N GLU A 92 -20.29 -43.44 -1.33
CA GLU A 92 -20.49 -43.21 0.10
C GLU A 92 -21.26 -41.90 0.32
N ASP A 93 -22.41 -41.97 0.99
CA ASP A 93 -23.25 -40.81 1.33
C ASP A 93 -22.80 -40.17 2.64
N VAL A 94 -22.57 -38.85 2.64
CA VAL A 94 -22.14 -38.07 3.82
C VAL A 94 -23.29 -37.17 4.26
N PHE A 95 -23.73 -37.34 5.51
CA PHE A 95 -24.77 -36.51 6.11
C PHE A 95 -24.12 -35.49 7.05
N ILE A 96 -24.26 -34.19 6.74
CA ILE A 96 -23.85 -33.10 7.63
C ILE A 96 -25.09 -32.66 8.40
N ILE A 97 -25.13 -32.93 9.70
CA ILE A 97 -26.23 -32.51 10.57
C ILE A 97 -25.81 -31.16 11.17
N SER A 98 -26.42 -30.08 10.67
CA SER A 98 -26.34 -28.77 11.31
C SER A 98 -27.37 -28.70 12.43
N GLU A 99 -26.94 -28.40 13.65
CA GLU A 99 -27.84 -27.92 14.69
C GLU A 99 -28.31 -26.52 14.27
N GLU A 100 -29.60 -26.38 13.93
CA GLU A 100 -30.26 -25.07 13.77
C GLU A 100 -30.35 -24.35 15.12
#